data_AF-A0A4Q3C992-F1
#
_entry.id   AF-A0A4Q3C992-F1
#
_cell.length_a   1.000
_cell.length_b   1.000
_cell.length_c   1.000
_cell.angle_alpha   90.00
_cell.angle_beta   90.00
_cell.angle_gamma   90.00
#
_symmetry.space_group_name_H-M   'P 1'
#
loop_
_entity.id
_entity.type
_entity.pdbx_description
1 polymer ?
#
loop_
_entity_poly.entity_id
_entity_poly.type
_entity_poly.pdbx_seq_one_letter_code
_entity_poly.pdbx_strand_id
1 'polypeptide(L)'
;MTLQYPLAPNARAALDSEVTARTIAEARELNNGPVELIADFVRPTPAEREEMQAKADRGIARGFVQLYEDAKGNPVIAVSFWKPSTGKPRPKPVPPPRPAAAPREDHTDDLYFNKPGAKEAAAARKRKKLPDPNQLDMFGDEAPKPLRENGKGNDGDENA
;
A
#
# COMPACT_ATOMS: atom_id res chain seq x y z
N MET A 1 0.18 -9.90 -8.89
CA MET A 1 -1.12 -10.12 -9.54
C MET A 1 -1.87 -8.80 -9.57
N THR A 2 -2.32 -8.34 -10.74
CA THR A 2 -3.06 -7.08 -10.86
C THR A 2 -4.55 -7.37 -10.78
N LEU A 3 -5.25 -6.82 -9.79
CA LEU A 3 -6.70 -7.00 -9.61
C LEU A 3 -7.45 -6.28 -10.74
N GLN A 4 -8.34 -7.02 -11.41
CA GLN A 4 -9.21 -6.49 -12.45
C GLN A 4 -10.66 -6.74 -12.05
N TYR A 5 -11.43 -5.66 -11.96
CA TYR A 5 -12.82 -5.73 -11.51
C TYR A 5 -13.76 -5.61 -12.72
N PRO A 6 -14.75 -6.49 -12.86
CA PRO A 6 -15.73 -6.42 -13.94
C PRO A 6 -16.65 -5.20 -13.79
N LEU A 7 -17.12 -4.66 -14.91
CA LEU A 7 -18.17 -3.64 -14.96
C LEU A 7 -19.51 -4.34 -15.20
N ALA A 8 -20.45 -4.19 -14.26
CA ALA A 8 -21.77 -4.85 -14.33
C ALA A 8 -22.81 -4.16 -13.43
N PRO A 9 -24.12 -4.30 -13.73
CA PRO A 9 -25.17 -3.75 -12.88
C PRO A 9 -25.40 -4.53 -11.58
N ASN A 10 -25.04 -5.82 -11.55
CA ASN A 10 -25.23 -6.72 -10.42
C ASN A 10 -24.12 -7.78 -10.33
N ALA A 11 -24.02 -8.43 -9.17
CA ALA A 11 -22.98 -9.42 -8.87
C ALA A 11 -23.03 -10.68 -9.75
N ARG A 12 -24.23 -11.13 -10.14
CA ARG A 12 -24.38 -12.30 -11.03
C ARG A 12 -23.86 -11.98 -12.44
N ALA A 13 -24.20 -10.82 -12.99
CA ALA A 13 -23.73 -10.34 -14.28
C ALA A 13 -22.22 -10.02 -14.25
N ALA A 14 -21.68 -9.61 -13.09
CA ALA A 14 -20.25 -9.40 -12.93
C ALA A 14 -19.43 -10.67 -13.12
N LEU A 15 -19.96 -11.84 -12.74
CA LEU A 15 -19.28 -13.13 -12.93
C LEU A 15 -19.15 -13.53 -14.41
N ASP A 16 -20.09 -13.09 -15.24
CA ASP A 16 -20.13 -13.38 -16.68
C ASP A 16 -19.58 -12.22 -17.54
N SER A 17 -19.19 -11.09 -16.93
CA SER A 17 -18.71 -9.92 -17.67
C SER A 17 -17.23 -10.06 -18.07
N GLU A 18 -16.96 -9.82 -19.35
CA GLU A 18 -15.60 -9.78 -19.91
C GLU A 18 -14.97 -8.39 -19.79
N VAL A 19 -15.80 -7.35 -19.66
CA VAL A 19 -15.37 -5.97 -19.55
C VAL A 19 -14.88 -5.73 -18.13
N THR A 20 -13.57 -5.55 -17.98
CA THR A 20 -12.92 -5.36 -16.70
C THR A 20 -12.07 -4.09 -16.69
N ALA A 21 -11.96 -3.47 -15.53
CA ALA A 21 -11.17 -2.27 -15.29
C ALA A 21 -10.39 -2.40 -13.99
N ARG A 22 -9.15 -1.89 -13.98
CA ARG A 22 -8.29 -1.89 -12.80
C ARG A 22 -8.58 -0.67 -11.94
N THR A 23 -8.89 0.45 -12.57
CA THR A 23 -9.07 1.74 -11.92
C THR A 23 -10.46 2.33 -12.17
N ILE A 24 -10.86 3.25 -11.29
CA ILE A 24 -12.11 4.00 -11.46
C ILE A 24 -12.11 4.86 -12.72
N ALA A 25 -10.94 5.32 -13.19
CA ALA A 25 -10.83 6.13 -14.41
C ALA A 25 -11.22 5.29 -15.64
N GLU A 26 -10.58 4.14 -15.82
CA GLU A 26 -10.90 3.20 -16.90
C GLU A 26 -12.36 2.74 -16.84
N ALA A 27 -12.87 2.45 -15.64
CA ALA A 27 -14.26 2.03 -15.47
C ALA A 27 -15.26 3.14 -15.87
N ARG A 28 -14.93 4.41 -15.63
CA ARG A 28 -15.74 5.56 -16.08
C ARG A 28 -15.69 5.75 -17.58
N GLU A 29 -14.54 5.54 -18.20
CA GLU A 29 -14.39 5.60 -19.66
C GLU A 29 -15.20 4.50 -20.34
N LEU A 30 -15.14 3.27 -19.82
CA LEU A 30 -15.91 2.14 -20.35
C LEU A 30 -17.42 2.32 -20.16
N ASN A 31 -17.86 2.91 -19.05
CA ASN A 31 -19.28 3.13 -18.74
C ASN A 31 -19.83 4.47 -19.26
N ASN A 32 -18.98 5.36 -19.80
CA ASN A 32 -19.31 6.75 -20.14
C ASN A 32 -20.10 7.48 -19.03
N GLY A 33 -19.78 7.21 -17.77
CA GLY A 33 -20.60 7.67 -16.65
C GLY A 33 -20.00 7.36 -15.28
N PRO A 34 -20.68 7.80 -14.19
CA PRO A 34 -20.22 7.51 -12.84
C PRO A 34 -20.28 6.01 -12.55
N VAL A 35 -19.27 5.50 -11.88
CA VAL A 35 -19.18 4.11 -11.43
C VAL A 35 -18.69 4.06 -9.99
N GLU A 36 -19.13 3.05 -9.24
CA GLU A 36 -18.75 2.80 -7.86
C GLU A 36 -18.26 1.36 -7.72
N LEU A 37 -17.16 1.14 -6.99
CA LEU A 37 -16.70 -0.22 -6.67
C LEU A 37 -17.55 -0.74 -5.51
N ILE A 38 -18.30 -1.81 -5.75
CA ILE A 38 -19.15 -2.43 -4.74
C ILE A 38 -18.76 -3.90 -4.62
N ALA A 39 -18.74 -4.39 -3.39
CA ALA A 39 -18.67 -5.82 -3.08
C ALA A 39 -20.07 -6.29 -2.68
N ASP A 40 -20.59 -7.30 -3.36
CA ASP A 40 -21.90 -7.87 -3.10
C ASP A 40 -21.80 -9.38 -2.89
N PHE A 41 -22.73 -9.94 -2.12
CA PHE A 41 -22.70 -11.33 -1.68
C PHE A 41 -23.77 -12.14 -2.40
N VAL A 42 -23.35 -13.08 -3.23
CA VAL A 42 -24.24 -14.03 -3.91
C VAL A 42 -24.27 -15.33 -3.13
N ARG A 43 -25.47 -15.71 -2.68
CA ARG A 43 -25.74 -17.03 -2.11
C ARG A 43 -26.38 -17.89 -3.19
N PRO A 44 -25.65 -18.81 -3.83
CA PRO A 44 -26.22 -19.72 -4.81
C PRO A 44 -27.25 -20.65 -4.17
N THR A 45 -28.35 -20.89 -4.87
CA THR A 45 -29.27 -21.98 -4.52
C THR A 45 -28.58 -23.33 -4.78
N PRO A 46 -28.98 -24.44 -4.13
CA PRO A 46 -28.32 -25.73 -4.31
C PRO A 46 -28.34 -26.23 -5.76
N ALA A 47 -29.31 -25.82 -6.59
CA ALA A 47 -29.36 -26.15 -8.01
C ALA A 47 -28.37 -25.33 -8.86
N GLU A 48 -28.08 -24.09 -8.47
CA GLU A 48 -27.16 -23.19 -9.19
C GLU A 48 -25.71 -23.29 -8.66
N ARG A 49 -25.46 -24.13 -7.64
CA ARG A 49 -24.19 -24.16 -6.90
C ARG A 49 -23.01 -24.52 -7.79
N GLU A 50 -23.09 -25.59 -8.59
CA GLU A 50 -21.98 -26.01 -9.45
C GLU A 50 -21.64 -24.95 -10.51
N GLU A 51 -22.65 -24.39 -11.17
CA GLU A 51 -22.43 -23.38 -12.21
C GLU A 51 -21.86 -22.08 -11.63
N MET A 52 -22.40 -21.64 -10.48
CA MET A 52 -21.90 -20.46 -9.78
C MET A 52 -20.51 -20.67 -9.20
N GLN A 53 -20.18 -21.88 -8.74
CA GLN A 53 -18.84 -22.22 -8.27
C GLN A 53 -17.82 -22.18 -9.40
N ALA A 54 -18.13 -22.80 -10.55
CA ALA A 54 -17.27 -22.75 -11.72
C ALA A 54 -17.05 -21.31 -12.23
N LYS A 55 -18.07 -20.45 -12.14
CA LYS A 55 -17.97 -19.01 -12.40
C LYS A 55 -17.11 -18.28 -11.36
N ALA A 56 -17.30 -18.61 -10.08
CA ALA A 56 -16.55 -18.04 -8.97
C ALA A 56 -15.05 -18.36 -9.09
N ASP A 57 -14.69 -19.61 -9.41
CA ASP A 57 -13.31 -20.06 -9.55
C ASP A 57 -12.56 -19.29 -10.65
N ARG A 58 -13.24 -19.01 -11.79
CA ARG A 58 -12.70 -18.12 -12.83
C ARG A 58 -12.48 -16.69 -12.32
N GLY A 59 -13.38 -16.21 -11.48
CA GLY A 59 -13.31 -14.88 -10.87
C GLY A 59 -12.23 -14.76 -9.79
N ILE A 60 -11.92 -15.84 -9.06
CA ILE A 60 -10.82 -15.89 -8.08
C ILE A 60 -9.48 -15.69 -8.78
N ALA A 61 -9.27 -16.34 -9.93
CA ALA A 61 -8.06 -16.19 -10.72
C ALA A 61 -7.82 -14.72 -11.15
N ARG A 62 -8.90 -13.96 -11.35
CA ARG A 62 -8.86 -12.51 -11.66
C ARG A 62 -8.80 -11.62 -10.41
N GLY A 63 -9.02 -12.19 -9.22
CA GLY A 63 -8.89 -11.53 -7.93
C GLY A 63 -10.08 -10.66 -7.50
N PHE A 64 -11.22 -10.75 -8.20
CA PHE A 64 -12.43 -9.98 -7.85
C PHE A 64 -13.47 -10.79 -7.09
N VAL A 65 -13.26 -12.11 -6.93
CA VAL A 65 -14.14 -13.01 -6.19
C VAL A 65 -13.44 -13.54 -4.95
N GLN A 66 -14.17 -13.58 -3.84
CA GLN A 66 -13.78 -14.25 -2.59
C GLN A 66 -14.87 -15.27 -2.22
N LEU A 67 -14.47 -16.50 -1.93
CA LEU A 67 -15.36 -17.55 -1.45
C LEU A 67 -15.36 -17.59 0.07
N TYR A 68 -16.56 -17.66 0.62
CA TYR A 68 -16.81 -17.84 2.05
C TYR A 68 -17.77 -19.02 2.24
N GLU A 69 -17.89 -19.50 3.47
CA GLU A 69 -18.89 -20.47 3.88
C GLU A 69 -19.80 -19.85 4.94
N ASP A 70 -21.11 -20.06 4.80
CA ASP A 70 -22.09 -19.71 5.82
C ASP A 70 -22.02 -20.69 6.99
N ALA A 71 -22.61 -20.35 8.14
CA ALA A 71 -22.66 -21.20 9.33
C ALA A 71 -23.32 -22.58 9.12
N LYS A 72 -23.98 -22.76 7.97
CA LYS A 72 -24.63 -24.00 7.52
C LYS A 72 -23.81 -24.79 6.50
N GLY A 73 -22.55 -24.40 6.24
CA GLY A 73 -21.69 -25.02 5.22
C GLY A 73 -22.13 -24.73 3.77
N ASN A 74 -22.85 -23.63 3.55
CA ASN A 74 -23.25 -23.21 2.20
C ASN A 74 -22.25 -22.20 1.64
N PRO A 75 -21.81 -22.34 0.38
CA PRO A 75 -20.88 -21.40 -0.22
C PRO A 75 -21.54 -20.03 -0.37
N VAL A 76 -20.80 -18.98 -0.02
CA VAL A 76 -21.16 -17.58 -0.16
C VAL A 76 -20.10 -16.92 -1.01
N ILE A 77 -20.49 -16.39 -2.15
CA ILE A 77 -19.57 -15.82 -3.13
C ILE A 77 -19.61 -14.30 -2.99
N ALA A 78 -18.53 -13.69 -2.54
CA ALA A 78 -18.37 -12.24 -2.50
C ALA A 78 -17.75 -11.77 -3.81
N VAL A 79 -18.45 -10.92 -4.56
CA VAL A 79 -18.04 -10.43 -5.88
C VAL A 79 -17.84 -8.92 -5.81
N SER A 80 -16.62 -8.47 -6.11
CA SER A 80 -16.29 -7.05 -6.22
C SER A 80 -16.38 -6.61 -7.68
N PHE A 81 -17.21 -5.60 -7.98
CA PHE A 81 -17.43 -5.13 -9.35
C PHE A 81 -17.71 -3.63 -9.41
N TRP A 82 -17.43 -3.02 -10.55
CA TRP A 82 -17.82 -1.65 -10.86
C TRP A 82 -19.31 -1.63 -11.19
N LYS A 83 -20.09 -0.96 -10.35
CA LYS A 83 -21.52 -0.74 -10.59
C LYS A 83 -21.73 0.62 -11.26
N PRO A 84 -22.37 0.67 -12.45
CA PRO A 84 -22.83 1.92 -13.04
C PRO A 84 -23.77 2.66 -12.07
N SER A 85 -23.40 3.88 -11.68
CA SER A 85 -24.25 4.74 -10.87
C SER A 85 -24.91 5.77 -11.79
N THR A 86 -26.23 5.71 -11.91
CA THR A 86 -27.04 6.73 -12.59
C THR A 86 -27.30 7.96 -11.69
N GLY A 87 -26.86 7.92 -10.44
CA GLY A 87 -27.02 9.00 -9.46
C GLY A 87 -25.72 9.76 -9.20
N LYS A 88 -25.86 11.06 -8.93
CA LYS A 88 -24.81 12.00 -8.48
C LYS A 88 -23.78 11.32 -7.56
N PRO A 89 -22.49 11.69 -7.66
CA PRO A 89 -21.40 11.03 -6.94
C PRO A 89 -21.75 10.95 -5.45
N ARG A 90 -21.96 9.74 -4.94
CA ARG A 90 -22.09 9.53 -3.50
C ARG A 90 -20.76 9.94 -2.85
N PRO A 91 -20.80 10.73 -1.76
CA PRO A 91 -19.60 11.08 -1.03
C PRO A 91 -18.93 9.78 -0.57
N LYS A 92 -17.58 9.75 -0.64
CA LYS A 92 -16.76 8.64 -0.13
C LYS A 92 -17.28 8.22 1.25
N PRO A 93 -17.34 6.91 1.56
CA PRO A 93 -17.64 6.47 2.92
C PRO A 93 -16.66 7.18 3.86
N VAL A 94 -17.18 8.08 4.69
CA VAL A 94 -16.40 8.64 5.78
C VAL A 94 -16.18 7.46 6.71
N PRO A 95 -14.93 7.07 7.01
CA PRO A 95 -14.69 6.04 8.02
C PRO A 95 -15.46 6.44 9.28
N PRO A 96 -16.09 5.48 10.00
CA PRO A 96 -16.82 5.79 11.22
C PRO A 96 -15.93 6.68 12.11
N PRO A 97 -16.50 7.70 12.79
CA PRO A 97 -15.74 8.58 13.63
C PRO A 97 -14.89 7.72 14.56
N ARG A 98 -13.56 7.87 14.43
CA ARG A 98 -12.60 7.19 15.29
C ARG A 98 -13.06 7.49 16.72
N PRO A 99 -13.34 6.48 17.57
CA PRO A 99 -13.74 6.74 18.94
C PRO A 99 -12.69 7.69 19.55
N ALA A 100 -13.16 8.67 20.32
CA ALA A 100 -12.30 9.66 20.97
C ALA A 100 -11.10 8.95 21.56
N ALA A 101 -9.90 9.43 21.21
CA ALA A 101 -8.63 8.81 21.55
C ALA A 101 -8.68 8.32 23.01
N ALA A 102 -8.64 7.00 23.18
CA ALA A 102 -8.35 6.41 24.48
C ALA A 102 -7.11 7.12 25.04
N PRO A 103 -7.02 7.34 26.37
CA PRO A 103 -5.80 7.84 26.98
C PRO A 103 -4.64 7.02 26.43
N ARG A 104 -3.64 7.72 25.85
CA ARG A 104 -2.51 7.11 25.13
C ARG A 104 -2.04 5.91 25.93
N GLU A 105 -2.29 4.71 25.39
CA GLU A 105 -1.67 3.50 25.93
C GLU A 105 -0.17 3.79 25.93
N ASP A 106 0.40 3.76 27.12
CA ASP A 106 1.81 3.97 27.37
C ASP A 106 2.54 2.89 26.57
N HIS A 107 2.96 3.24 25.35
CA HIS A 107 3.67 2.32 24.50
C HIS A 107 4.92 1.95 25.28
N THR A 108 5.02 0.69 25.68
CA THR A 108 6.15 0.17 26.46
C THR A 108 7.49 0.34 25.73
N ASP A 109 7.45 0.66 24.43
CA ASP A 109 8.59 1.03 23.60
C ASP A 109 9.02 2.51 23.77
N ASP A 110 8.11 3.41 24.15
CA ASP A 110 8.39 4.85 24.38
C ASP A 110 9.10 5.12 25.73
N LEU A 111 9.24 4.10 26.58
CA LEU A 111 10.00 4.16 27.83
C LEU A 111 11.50 4.44 27.60
N TYR A 112 12.04 4.06 26.44
CA TYR A 112 13.44 4.34 26.08
C TYR A 112 13.65 5.72 25.43
N PHE A 113 12.59 6.32 24.88
CA PHE A 113 12.65 7.60 24.18
C PHE A 113 12.27 8.80 25.05
N ASN A 114 11.58 8.58 26.17
CA ASN A 114 11.24 9.61 27.16
C ASN A 114 12.31 9.79 28.25
N LYS A 115 13.60 9.62 27.92
CA LYS A 115 14.67 10.09 28.82
C LYS A 115 14.52 11.59 29.06
N PRO A 116 14.64 12.09 30.30
CA PRO A 116 14.65 13.54 30.56
C PRO A 116 15.81 14.15 29.75
N GLY A 117 15.49 15.06 28.84
CA GLY A 117 16.43 15.66 27.89
C GLY A 117 16.38 15.13 26.45
N ALA A 118 15.61 14.07 26.14
CA ALA A 118 15.50 13.56 24.77
C ALA A 118 14.81 14.57 23.82
N LYS A 119 13.79 15.29 24.32
CA LYS A 119 13.11 16.37 23.58
C LYS A 119 14.03 17.58 23.38
N GLU A 120 14.87 17.91 24.36
CA GLU A 120 15.86 19.00 24.25
C GLU A 120 17.01 18.63 23.32
N ALA A 121 17.48 17.38 23.35
CA ALA A 121 18.47 16.85 22.42
C ALA A 121 17.94 16.78 20.98
N ALA A 122 16.66 16.42 20.79
CA ALA A 122 16.00 16.47 19.48
C ALA A 122 15.84 17.92 18.98
N ALA A 123 15.49 18.86 19.86
CA ALA A 123 15.44 20.28 19.54
C ALA A 123 16.83 20.85 19.21
N ALA A 124 17.88 20.42 19.90
CA ALA A 124 19.27 20.78 19.61
C ALA A 124 19.77 20.20 18.27
N ARG A 125 19.34 18.97 17.90
CA ARG A 125 19.63 18.38 16.58
C ARG A 125 18.97 19.15 15.43
N LYS A 126 17.77 19.70 15.63
CA LYS A 126 17.12 20.60 14.65
C LYS A 126 17.82 21.95 14.50
N ARG A 127 18.61 22.37 15.49
CA ARG A 127 19.46 23.58 15.43
C ARG A 127 20.85 23.31 14.85
N LYS A 128 21.11 22.12 14.27
CA LYS A 128 22.33 21.93 13.49
C LYS A 128 22.25 22.79 12.23
N LYS A 129 23.32 23.57 12.07
CA LYS A 129 23.57 24.66 11.12
C LYS A 129 22.97 24.43 9.73
N LEU A 130 22.49 25.51 9.11
CA LEU A 130 22.25 25.56 7.66
C LEU A 130 23.42 24.85 6.95
N PRO A 131 23.16 23.95 5.98
CA PRO A 131 24.20 23.35 5.17
C PRO A 131 25.06 24.46 4.57
N ASP A 132 26.38 24.34 4.73
CA ASP A 132 27.33 25.29 4.15
C ASP A 132 27.14 25.33 2.61
N PRO A 133 27.00 26.51 1.99
CA PRO A 133 26.73 26.62 0.56
C PRO A 133 27.81 25.99 -0.33
N ASN A 134 29.02 25.74 0.18
CA ASN A 134 30.10 25.08 -0.54
C ASN A 134 30.18 23.56 -0.30
N GLN A 135 29.18 22.93 0.35
CA GLN A 135 29.17 21.48 0.58
C GLN A 135 29.10 20.62 -0.70
N LEU A 136 28.77 21.21 -1.85
CA LEU A 136 28.79 20.55 -3.15
C LEU A 136 30.16 20.64 -3.86
N ASP A 137 31.07 21.47 -3.35
CA ASP A 137 32.43 21.62 -3.87
C ASP A 137 33.37 20.56 -3.25
N MET A 138 32.90 19.31 -3.20
CA MET A 138 33.75 18.14 -2.89
C MET A 138 34.60 17.72 -4.10
N PHE A 139 34.44 18.41 -5.22
CA PHE A 139 35.24 18.28 -6.43
C PHE A 139 36.08 19.54 -6.61
N GLY A 140 36.76 19.95 -5.54
CA GLY A 140 37.84 20.93 -5.67
C GLY A 140 38.80 20.44 -6.75
N ASP A 141 39.08 21.32 -7.71
CA ASP A 141 39.99 21.13 -8.84
C ASP A 141 41.28 20.44 -8.36
N GLU A 142 41.31 19.10 -8.42
CA GLU A 142 42.38 18.28 -7.87
C GLU A 142 43.54 18.31 -8.86
N ALA A 143 44.23 19.45 -8.89
CA ALA A 143 45.59 19.51 -9.37
C ALA A 143 46.44 18.60 -8.44
N PRO A 144 47.18 17.62 -8.99
CA PRO A 144 47.87 16.63 -8.18
C PRO A 144 48.91 17.31 -7.29
N LYS A 145 48.75 17.13 -5.97
CA LYS A 145 49.71 17.58 -4.97
C LYS A 145 50.98 16.74 -5.10
N PRO A 146 52.17 17.33 -5.31
CA PRO A 146 53.40 16.55 -5.39
C PRO A 146 53.65 15.83 -4.06
N LEU A 147 53.90 14.53 -4.17
CA LEU A 147 54.20 13.61 -3.08
C LEU A 147 55.35 14.18 -2.23
N ARG A 148 55.04 14.66 -1.02
CA ARG A 148 56.07 14.96 -0.03
C ARG A 148 56.50 13.67 0.64
N GLU A 149 57.67 13.21 0.19
CA GLU A 149 58.63 12.40 0.91
C GLU A 149 58.64 12.75 2.41
N ASN A 150 58.45 11.75 3.28
CA ASN A 150 59.13 11.59 4.56
C ASN A 150 58.59 10.37 5.33
N GLY A 151 59.50 9.46 5.70
CA GLY A 151 59.21 8.44 6.72
C GLY A 151 59.88 7.09 6.50
N LYS A 152 61.17 7.04 6.12
CA LYS A 152 61.96 5.81 6.18
C LYS A 152 62.75 5.80 7.48
N GLY A 153 62.45 4.84 8.35
CA GLY A 153 63.27 4.53 9.51
C GLY A 153 62.44 4.08 10.69
N ASN A 154 62.10 2.79 10.73
CA ASN A 154 62.63 1.89 11.75
C ASN A 154 62.09 0.46 11.49
N ASP A 155 62.84 -0.36 10.77
CA ASP A 155 62.70 -1.81 10.85
C ASP A 155 64.04 -2.36 11.33
N GLY A 156 63.98 -3.01 12.48
CA GLY A 156 65.10 -3.71 13.08
C GLY A 156 65.28 -5.10 12.49
N ASP A 157 66.51 -5.57 12.70
CA ASP A 157 66.95 -6.95 12.87
C ASP A 157 67.13 -7.91 11.67
N GLU A 158 68.23 -8.65 11.81
CA GLU A 158 68.61 -9.94 11.19
C GLU A 158 68.87 -10.02 9.67
N ASN A 159 70.15 -9.96 9.27
CA ASN A 159 70.95 -11.17 9.01
C ASN A 159 72.34 -10.87 8.42
N ALA A 160 73.34 -11.62 8.95
CA ALA A 160 74.68 -11.94 8.44
C ALA A 160 75.75 -10.83 8.33
#